data_AF-A0A9D1KEP7-F1
#
_entry.id   AF-A0A9D1KEP7-F1
#
_cell.length_a   1.000
_cell.length_b   1.000
_cell.length_c   1.000
_cell.angle_alpha   90.00
_cell.angle_beta   90.00
_cell.angle_gamma   90.00
#
_symmetry.space_group_name_H-M   'P 1'
#
loop_
_entity.id
_entity.type
_entity.pdbx_description
1 polymer ?
#
loop_
_entity_poly.entity_id
_entity_poly.type
_entity_poly.pdbx_seq_one_letter_code
_entity_poly.pdbx_strand_id
1 'polypeptide(L)'
;MTEPYRICYEGGQGEIVEKKSRFIANVRPVKTEEEACAFIEEMRKKYWDARHNCYAYVCGERNPLMKCSDDGEPSQTAGRPMLDVLLGQDLHDVCVVVTRYFGGTLLGTGGLVRAYSQAVKEGLAASRILTKEPGRKAVITVDYSAAGRLQYLFAQMELTVLD
;
A
#
# COMPACT_ATOMS: atom_id res chain seq x y z
N MET A 1 15.55 -8.17 15.30
CA MET A 1 15.07 -8.93 14.13
C MET A 1 13.93 -8.11 13.56
N THR A 2 13.89 -7.87 12.25
CA THR A 2 12.74 -7.17 11.64
C THR A 2 11.52 -8.07 11.79
N GLU A 3 10.41 -7.55 12.30
CA GLU A 3 9.16 -8.31 12.38
C GLU A 3 8.58 -8.50 10.97
N PRO A 4 7.78 -9.56 10.73
CA PRO A 4 7.04 -9.70 9.47
C PRO A 4 6.12 -8.50 9.28
N TYR A 5 6.06 -7.97 8.06
CA TYR A 5 5.20 -6.83 7.72
C TYR A 5 4.55 -7.04 6.36
N ARG A 6 3.44 -6.35 6.10
CA ARG A 6 2.69 -6.51 4.85
C ARG A 6 3.09 -5.44 3.85
N ILE A 7 3.24 -5.81 2.59
CA ILE A 7 3.56 -4.89 1.49
C ILE A 7 2.52 -5.00 0.38
N CYS A 8 2.31 -3.88 -0.33
CA CYS A 8 1.70 -3.93 -1.65
C CYS A 8 2.75 -4.48 -2.63
N TYR A 9 2.48 -5.62 -3.27
CA TYR A 9 3.37 -6.21 -4.28
C TYR A 9 2.98 -5.75 -5.70
N GLU A 10 1.69 -5.83 -6.01
CA GLU A 10 1.11 -5.29 -7.25
C GLU A 10 -0.02 -4.33 -6.89
N GLY A 11 -0.03 -3.16 -7.53
CA GLY A 11 -1.07 -2.14 -7.33
C GLY A 11 -2.39 -2.53 -7.99
N GLY A 12 -3.43 -1.77 -7.70
CA GLY A 12 -4.80 -2.07 -8.09
C GLY A 12 -5.64 -0.80 -8.18
N GLN A 13 -6.83 -0.94 -8.77
CA GLN A 13 -7.80 0.14 -8.85
C GLN A 13 -9.15 -0.33 -8.31
N GLY A 14 -9.73 0.48 -7.43
CA GLY A 14 -11.07 0.28 -6.90
C GLY A 14 -11.92 1.52 -7.11
N GLU A 15 -13.23 1.33 -7.20
CA GLU A 15 -14.17 2.43 -7.37
C GLU A 15 -15.41 2.23 -6.51
N ILE A 16 -15.87 3.32 -5.90
CA ILE A 16 -17.17 3.38 -5.24
C ILE A 16 -17.96 4.59 -5.70
N VAL A 17 -19.29 4.49 -5.59
CA VAL A 17 -20.21 5.60 -5.80
C VAL A 17 -21.06 5.79 -4.54
N GLU A 18 -20.99 6.98 -3.96
CA GLU A 18 -21.74 7.36 -2.76
C GLU A 18 -22.49 8.66 -3.05
N LYS A 19 -23.83 8.66 -2.94
CA LYS A 19 -24.69 9.82 -3.26
C LYS A 19 -24.34 10.49 -4.59
N LYS A 20 -24.16 9.69 -5.65
CA LYS A 20 -23.73 10.10 -7.00
C LYS A 20 -22.31 10.66 -7.10
N SER A 21 -21.61 10.83 -5.98
CA SER A 21 -20.19 11.14 -5.97
C SER A 21 -19.39 9.88 -6.26
N ARG A 22 -18.46 9.96 -7.21
CA ARG A 22 -17.61 8.84 -7.62
C ARG A 22 -16.23 9.00 -6.99
N PHE A 23 -15.71 7.93 -6.41
CA PHE A 23 -14.40 7.87 -5.78
C PHE A 23 -13.60 6.74 -6.43
N ILE A 24 -12.49 7.08 -7.06
CA ILE A 24 -11.63 6.14 -7.77
C ILE A 24 -10.31 6.04 -6.99
N ALA A 25 -10.07 4.93 -6.33
CA ALA A 25 -8.84 4.65 -5.62
C ALA A 25 -7.84 3.96 -6.56
N ASN A 26 -6.68 4.58 -6.75
CA ASN A 26 -5.55 3.99 -7.44
C ASN A 26 -4.46 3.69 -6.41
N VAL A 27 -4.06 2.43 -6.31
CA VAL A 27 -3.04 1.93 -5.39
C VAL A 27 -1.79 1.58 -6.18
N ARG A 28 -0.63 1.99 -5.69
CA ARG A 28 0.66 1.63 -6.27
C ARG A 28 1.67 1.25 -5.20
N PRO A 29 2.47 0.18 -5.39
CA PRO A 29 3.64 -0.07 -4.55
C PRO A 29 4.66 1.05 -4.74
N VAL A 30 5.16 1.61 -3.65
CA VAL A 30 6.21 2.65 -3.67
C VAL A 30 7.17 2.43 -2.51
N LYS A 31 8.46 2.56 -2.74
CA LYS A 31 9.49 2.36 -1.71
C LYS A 31 10.06 3.67 -1.18
N THR A 32 9.93 4.76 -1.95
CA THR A 32 10.49 6.06 -1.59
C THR A 32 9.46 7.19 -1.72
N GLU A 33 9.74 8.33 -1.08
CA GLU A 33 8.89 9.53 -1.20
C GLU A 33 8.88 10.05 -2.63
N GLU A 34 9.97 9.90 -3.39
CA GLU A 34 10.05 10.33 -4.79
C GLU A 34 9.12 9.51 -5.68
N GLU A 35 9.07 8.18 -5.49
CA GLU A 35 8.14 7.31 -6.23
C GLU A 35 6.68 7.62 -5.91
N ALA A 36 6.38 7.94 -4.64
CA ALA A 36 5.07 8.38 -4.19
C ALA A 36 4.69 9.73 -4.81
N CYS A 37 5.58 10.73 -4.78
CA CYS A 37 5.35 12.04 -5.39
C CYS A 37 5.13 11.92 -6.90
N ALA A 38 5.93 11.10 -7.59
CA ALA A 38 5.76 10.84 -9.01
C ALA A 38 4.39 10.21 -9.31
N PHE A 39 3.91 9.32 -8.45
CA PHE A 39 2.58 8.70 -8.60
C PHE A 39 1.45 9.72 -8.46
N ILE A 40 1.55 10.56 -7.43
CA ILE A 40 0.54 11.58 -7.14
C ILE A 40 0.42 12.55 -8.32
N GLU A 41 1.54 12.99 -8.87
CA GLU A 41 1.56 13.88 -10.04
C GLU A 41 1.07 13.19 -11.32
N GLU A 42 1.36 11.89 -11.50
CA GLU A 42 0.78 11.09 -12.58
C GLU A 42 -0.75 11.01 -12.48
N MET A 43 -1.29 10.75 -11.29
CA MET A 43 -2.74 10.67 -11.08
C MET A 43 -3.42 12.03 -11.22
N ARG A 44 -2.79 13.11 -10.78
CA ARG A 44 -3.25 14.49 -11.02
C ARG A 44 -3.33 14.83 -12.50
N LYS A 45 -2.36 14.38 -13.31
CA LYS A 45 -2.40 14.56 -14.78
C LYS A 45 -3.44 13.68 -15.45
N LYS A 46 -3.57 12.42 -15.01
CA LYS A 46 -4.56 11.46 -15.53
C LYS A 46 -5.99 11.92 -15.28
N TYR A 47 -6.26 12.43 -14.09
CA TYR A 47 -7.56 12.94 -13.64
C TYR A 47 -7.52 14.46 -13.44
N TRP A 48 -7.06 15.17 -14.47
CA TRP A 48 -6.87 16.63 -14.44
C TRP A 48 -8.18 17.41 -14.26
N ASP A 49 -9.32 16.80 -14.60
CA ASP A 49 -10.66 17.36 -14.50
C ASP A 49 -11.34 17.09 -13.15
N ALA A 50 -10.72 16.25 -12.31
CA ALA A 50 -11.22 15.97 -10.97
C ALA A 50 -10.95 17.15 -10.03
N ARG A 51 -11.86 17.38 -9.07
CA ARG A 51 -11.72 18.47 -8.10
C ARG A 51 -10.74 18.17 -6.98
N HIS A 52 -10.64 16.91 -6.58
CA HIS A 52 -9.81 16.47 -5.47
C HIS A 52 -9.12 15.15 -5.82
N ASN A 53 -7.80 15.15 -5.67
CA ASN A 53 -6.92 13.99 -5.75
C ASN A 53 -6.23 13.83 -4.38
N CYS A 54 -7.00 13.36 -3.40
CA CYS A 54 -6.51 13.12 -2.05
C CYS A 54 -5.58 11.92 -2.05
N TYR A 55 -4.56 11.92 -1.20
CA TYR A 55 -3.60 10.82 -1.16
C TYR A 55 -3.18 10.47 0.25
N ALA A 56 -2.72 9.23 0.41
CA ALA A 56 -2.04 8.75 1.60
C ALA A 56 -0.99 7.73 1.18
N TYR A 57 0.16 7.73 1.84
CA TYR A 57 1.18 6.72 1.59
C TYR A 57 1.99 6.40 2.84
N VAL A 58 2.57 5.21 2.82
CA VAL A 58 3.49 4.67 3.83
C VAL A 58 4.66 4.08 3.05
N CYS A 59 5.86 4.65 3.16
CA CYS A 59 7.03 4.17 2.43
C CYS A 59 8.23 3.99 3.36
N GLY A 60 8.90 2.83 3.30
CA GLY A 60 10.08 2.51 4.11
C GLY A 60 9.86 1.36 5.10
N GLU A 61 10.93 0.58 5.31
CA GLU A 61 10.86 -0.69 6.06
C GLU A 61 11.01 -0.55 7.58
N ARG A 62 11.85 0.39 8.07
CA ARG A 62 12.20 0.48 9.51
C ARG A 62 11.64 1.70 10.23
N ASN A 63 11.47 2.80 9.51
CA ASN A 63 10.83 4.04 9.96
C ASN A 63 10.02 4.56 8.79
N PRO A 64 8.84 3.97 8.52
CA PRO A 64 8.05 4.34 7.36
C PRO A 64 7.69 5.83 7.42
N LEU A 65 8.01 6.55 6.35
CA LEU A 65 7.53 7.90 6.15
C LEU A 65 6.05 7.82 5.80
N MET A 66 5.23 8.49 6.59
CA MET A 66 3.79 8.51 6.46
C MET A 66 3.34 9.92 6.11
N LYS A 67 2.59 10.05 5.03
CA LYS A 67 2.06 11.35 4.60
C LYS A 67 0.68 11.19 4.03
N CYS A 68 -0.15 12.20 4.25
CA CYS A 68 -1.48 12.26 3.66
C CYS A 68 -1.86 13.71 3.32
N SER A 69 -2.79 13.87 2.39
CA SER A 69 -3.33 15.16 1.98
C SER A 69 -4.82 15.05 1.69
N ASP A 70 -5.58 16.04 2.16
CA ASP A 70 -7.00 16.20 1.86
C ASP A 70 -7.25 16.90 0.51
N ASP A 71 -6.24 17.47 -0.15
CA ASP A 71 -6.33 18.11 -1.49
C ASP A 71 -7.55 19.03 -1.68
N GLY A 72 -7.85 19.87 -0.68
CA GLY A 72 -8.97 20.82 -0.72
C GLY A 72 -10.30 20.28 -0.18
N GLU A 73 -10.38 19.00 0.21
CA GLU A 73 -11.47 18.50 1.07
C GLU A 73 -11.39 19.14 2.47
N PRO A 74 -12.50 19.14 3.24
CA PRO A 74 -12.46 19.55 4.64
C PRO A 74 -11.38 18.79 5.41
N SER A 75 -10.70 19.50 6.31
CA SER A 75 -9.52 18.96 7.01
C SER A 75 -9.82 17.63 7.70
N GLN A 76 -8.93 16.66 7.51
CA GLN A 76 -8.96 15.31 8.07
C GLN A 76 -10.16 14.45 7.63
N THR A 77 -10.82 14.81 6.52
CA THR A 77 -11.96 14.02 6.01
C THR A 77 -11.61 13.07 4.87
N ALA A 78 -10.41 13.18 4.29
CA ALA A 78 -9.94 12.33 3.20
C ALA A 78 -8.59 11.69 3.53
N GLY A 79 -7.52 12.48 3.59
CA GLY A 79 -6.15 11.98 3.73
C GLY A 79 -5.93 11.17 5.01
N ARG A 80 -6.41 11.66 6.15
CA ARG A 80 -6.25 10.97 7.43
C ARG A 80 -7.02 9.63 7.47
N PRO A 81 -8.31 9.57 7.10
CA PRO A 81 -9.05 8.30 6.98
C PRO A 81 -8.43 7.28 6.02
N MET A 82 -7.81 7.74 4.93
CA MET A 82 -7.08 6.87 4.01
C MET A 82 -5.83 6.28 4.68
N LEU A 83 -5.04 7.11 5.36
CA LEU A 83 -3.85 6.69 6.07
C LEU A 83 -4.17 5.70 7.20
N ASP A 84 -5.23 5.95 7.98
CA ASP A 84 -5.64 5.06 9.07
C ASP A 84 -6.03 3.66 8.54
N VAL A 85 -6.54 3.53 7.31
CA VAL A 85 -6.79 2.22 6.69
C VAL A 85 -5.49 1.49 6.36
N LEU A 86 -4.47 2.19 5.86
CA LEU A 86 -3.15 1.60 5.58
C LEU A 86 -2.49 1.11 6.88
N LEU A 87 -2.50 1.96 7.91
CA LEU A 87 -1.92 1.65 9.22
C LEU A 87 -2.68 0.54 9.94
N GLY A 88 -4.02 0.54 9.89
CA GLY A 88 -4.84 -0.51 10.48
C GLY A 88 -4.66 -1.89 9.84
N GLN A 89 -4.08 -1.94 8.63
CA GLN A 89 -3.72 -3.17 7.94
C GLN A 89 -2.23 -3.52 8.02
N ASP A 90 -1.44 -2.72 8.74
CA ASP A 90 0.02 -2.84 8.84
C ASP A 90 0.70 -2.92 7.46
N LEU A 91 0.21 -2.10 6.53
CA LEU A 91 0.68 -2.03 5.15
C LEU A 91 1.81 -1.02 4.98
N HIS A 92 2.91 -1.49 4.41
CA HIS A 92 4.08 -0.70 4.04
C HIS A 92 4.26 -0.67 2.52
N ASP A 93 5.15 0.23 2.11
CA ASP A 93 5.58 0.42 0.73
C ASP A 93 4.41 0.60 -0.26
N VAL A 94 3.47 1.48 0.09
CA VAL A 94 2.23 1.69 -0.66
C VAL A 94 1.83 3.15 -0.68
N CYS A 95 1.37 3.62 -1.85
CA CYS A 95 0.72 4.91 -2.03
C CYS A 95 -0.65 4.71 -2.64
N VAL A 96 -1.63 5.42 -2.11
CA VAL A 96 -3.01 5.43 -2.60
C VAL A 96 -3.42 6.85 -2.92
N VAL A 97 -3.95 7.06 -4.13
CA VAL A 97 -4.56 8.32 -4.56
C VAL A 97 -6.03 8.04 -4.83
N VAL A 98 -6.91 8.77 -4.14
CA VAL A 98 -8.35 8.73 -4.36
C VAL A 98 -8.79 9.99 -5.08
N THR A 99 -9.19 9.79 -6.33
CA THR A 99 -9.77 10.83 -7.18
C THR A 99 -11.27 10.92 -6.94
N ARG A 100 -11.78 12.11 -6.62
CA ARG A 100 -13.20 12.34 -6.38
C ARG A 100 -13.85 13.22 -7.46
N TYR A 101 -14.97 12.74 -7.98
CA TYR A 101 -15.92 13.53 -8.77
C TYR A 101 -17.17 13.84 -7.94
N PHE A 102 -17.56 15.12 -7.87
CA PHE A 102 -18.70 15.56 -7.08
C PHE A 102 -20.03 15.22 -7.78
N GLY A 103 -20.93 14.55 -7.06
CA GLY A 103 -22.22 14.07 -7.59
C GLY A 103 -23.41 15.03 -7.46
N GLY A 104 -23.19 16.27 -7.02
CA GLY A 104 -24.26 17.25 -6.82
C GLY A 104 -24.92 17.22 -5.44
N THR A 105 -24.56 16.28 -4.55
CA THR A 105 -25.08 16.19 -3.18
C THR A 105 -23.93 16.12 -2.18
N LEU A 106 -24.00 16.92 -1.11
CA LEU A 106 -22.98 16.91 -0.06
C LEU A 106 -23.12 15.65 0.82
N LEU A 107 -21.98 15.03 1.12
CA LEU A 107 -21.92 13.83 1.98
C LEU A 107 -21.85 14.18 3.47
N GLY A 108 -21.44 15.41 3.81
CA GLY A 108 -21.04 15.79 5.18
C GLY A 108 -19.70 15.18 5.58
N THR A 109 -19.12 15.65 6.69
CA THR A 109 -17.77 15.22 7.14
C THR A 109 -17.69 13.72 7.40
N GLY A 110 -18.64 13.14 8.16
CA GLY A 110 -18.68 11.71 8.41
C GLY A 110 -18.99 10.85 7.17
N GLY A 111 -19.66 11.42 6.17
CA GLY A 111 -19.87 10.75 4.89
C GLY A 111 -18.59 10.67 4.06
N LEU A 112 -17.81 11.76 4.01
CA LEU A 112 -16.51 11.79 3.33
C LEU A 112 -15.53 10.80 3.95
N VAL A 113 -15.38 10.83 5.27
CA VAL A 113 -14.49 9.91 6.00
C VAL A 113 -14.78 8.46 5.62
N ARG A 114 -16.06 8.05 5.64
CA ARG A 114 -16.47 6.69 5.27
C ARG A 114 -16.20 6.38 3.80
N ALA A 115 -16.53 7.31 2.90
CA ALA A 115 -16.33 7.12 1.47
C ALA A 115 -14.84 6.96 1.12
N TYR A 116 -13.96 7.81 1.64
CA TYR A 116 -12.52 7.71 1.39
C TYR A 116 -11.93 6.42 1.98
N SER A 117 -12.27 6.07 3.22
CA SER A 117 -11.82 4.80 3.81
C SER A 117 -12.31 3.58 3.02
N GLN A 118 -13.56 3.60 2.54
CA GLN A 118 -14.09 2.50 1.75
C GLN A 118 -13.45 2.42 0.36
N ALA A 119 -13.23 3.55 -0.31
CA ALA A 119 -12.55 3.59 -1.61
C ALA A 119 -11.14 2.98 -1.52
N VAL A 120 -10.37 3.31 -0.46
CA VAL A 120 -9.06 2.69 -0.23
C VAL A 120 -9.18 1.19 -0.03
N LYS A 121 -10.15 0.71 0.75
CA LYS A 121 -10.36 -0.73 0.96
C LYS A 121 -10.65 -1.47 -0.35
N GLU A 122 -11.48 -0.90 -1.22
CA GLU A 122 -11.74 -1.48 -2.55
C GLU A 122 -10.49 -1.47 -3.42
N GLY A 123 -9.72 -0.37 -3.41
CA GLY A 123 -8.44 -0.30 -4.11
C GLY A 123 -7.44 -1.34 -3.63
N LEU A 124 -7.36 -1.58 -2.33
CA LEU A 124 -6.51 -2.60 -1.72
C LEU A 124 -7.00 -4.03 -2.00
N ALA A 125 -8.31 -4.24 -2.06
CA ALA A 125 -8.90 -5.54 -2.42
C ALA A 125 -8.59 -5.92 -3.88
N ALA A 126 -8.45 -4.92 -4.75
CA ALA A 126 -8.02 -5.09 -6.13
C ALA A 126 -6.48 -5.16 -6.29
N SER A 127 -5.71 -5.02 -5.21
CA SER A 127 -4.24 -5.10 -5.20
C SER A 127 -3.77 -6.46 -4.69
N ARG A 128 -2.51 -6.80 -5.01
CA ARG A 128 -1.86 -7.99 -4.46
C ARG A 128 -1.01 -7.62 -3.26
N ILE A 129 -1.49 -7.97 -2.06
CA ILE A 129 -0.78 -7.76 -0.80
C ILE A 129 -0.05 -9.04 -0.41
N LEU A 130 1.23 -8.91 -0.03
CA LEU A 130 2.06 -10.03 0.45
C LEU A 130 2.59 -9.73 1.85
N THR A 131 2.81 -10.77 2.64
CA THR A 131 3.55 -10.68 3.91
C THR A 131 5.00 -10.97 3.63
N LYS A 132 5.90 -10.07 4.03
CA LYS A 132 7.34 -10.25 3.92
C LYS A 132 7.86 -10.81 5.23
N GLU A 133 8.39 -12.03 5.16
CA GLU A 133 9.01 -12.68 6.32
C GLU A 133 10.53 -12.43 6.35
N PRO A 134 11.11 -12.18 7.53
CA PRO A 134 12.54 -11.94 7.68
C PRO A 134 13.34 -13.24 7.46
N GLY A 135 13.97 -13.37 6.30
CA GLY A 135 14.93 -14.44 6.02
C GLY A 135 16.34 -14.12 6.52
N ARG A 136 17.13 -15.16 6.83
CA ARG A 136 18.58 -15.03 7.03
C ARG A 136 19.30 -15.88 5.99
N LYS A 137 20.25 -15.27 5.27
CA LYS A 137 21.20 -16.00 4.43
C LYS A 137 22.34 -16.49 5.31
N ALA A 138 22.63 -17.78 5.30
CA ALA A 138 23.77 -18.38 5.96
C ALA A 138 24.70 -19.00 4.91
N VAL A 139 26.01 -18.89 5.13
CA VAL A 139 27.02 -19.56 4.32
C VAL A 139 27.65 -20.62 5.22
N ILE A 140 27.63 -21.87 4.77
CA ILE A 140 28.18 -23.01 5.51
C ILE A 140 29.27 -23.63 4.66
N THR A 141 30.48 -23.67 5.22
CA THR A 141 31.61 -24.39 4.62
C THR A 141 31.66 -25.78 5.22
N VAL A 142 31.71 -26.79 4.37
CA VAL A 142 31.72 -28.20 4.78
C VAL A 142 32.60 -29.00 3.82
N ASP A 143 33.21 -30.06 4.33
CA ASP A 143 33.90 -31.04 3.50
C ASP A 143 32.95 -31.70 2.50
N TYR A 144 33.49 -32.04 1.34
CA TYR A 144 32.72 -32.66 0.25
C TYR A 144 31.94 -33.92 0.70
N SER A 145 32.51 -34.69 1.64
CA SER A 145 31.89 -35.89 2.21
C SER A 145 30.61 -35.62 3.02
N ALA A 146 30.46 -34.42 3.58
CA ALA A 146 29.31 -34.04 4.40
C ALA A 146 28.30 -33.15 3.66
N ALA A 147 28.62 -32.67 2.46
CA ALA A 147 27.73 -31.86 1.63
C ALA A 147 26.38 -32.56 1.35
N GLY A 148 26.40 -33.83 0.95
CA GLY A 148 25.17 -34.58 0.65
C GLY A 148 24.27 -34.79 1.87
N ARG A 149 24.87 -35.00 3.06
CA ARG A 149 24.11 -35.14 4.31
C ARG A 149 23.46 -33.81 4.73
N LEU A 150 24.14 -32.69 4.52
CA LEU A 150 23.60 -31.36 4.79
C LEU A 150 22.48 -30.98 3.81
N GLN A 151 22.60 -31.29 2.52
CA GLN A 151 21.52 -31.08 1.56
C GLN A 151 20.25 -31.84 1.97
N TYR A 152 20.39 -33.10 2.40
CA TYR A 152 19.27 -33.87 2.93
C TYR A 152 18.66 -33.22 4.18
N LEU A 153 19.49 -32.77 5.12
CA LEU A 153 19.03 -32.10 6.34
C LEU A 153 18.28 -30.78 6.03
N PHE A 154 18.81 -29.96 5.12
CA PHE A 154 18.18 -28.70 4.72
C PHE A 154 16.81 -28.94 4.07
N ALA A 155 16.69 -29.96 3.24
CA ALA A 155 15.40 -30.35 2.67
C ALA A 155 14.39 -30.79 3.75
N GLN A 156 14.82 -31.56 4.76
CA GLN A 156 13.96 -31.96 5.89
C GLN A 156 13.54 -30.77 6.76
N MET A 157 14.37 -29.73 6.83
CA MET A 157 14.09 -28.50 7.59
C MET A 157 13.34 -27.45 6.76
N GLU A 158 12.92 -27.78 5.53
CA GLU A 158 12.28 -26.86 4.58
C GLU A 158 13.11 -25.58 4.32
N LEU A 159 14.44 -25.71 4.40
CA LEU A 159 15.37 -24.62 4.12
C LEU A 159 15.68 -24.56 2.63
N THR A 160 15.43 -23.41 2.02
CA THR A 160 15.82 -23.15 0.63
C THR A 160 17.34 -23.04 0.51
N VAL A 161 17.94 -23.96 -0.24
CA VAL A 161 19.36 -23.89 -0.63
C VAL A 161 19.48 -22.88 -1.78
N LEU A 162 20.34 -21.89 -1.60
CA LEU A 162 20.67 -20.88 -2.61
C LEU A 162 22.02 -21.26 -3.24
N ASP A 163 22.06 -21.38 -4.57
CA ASP A 163 23.31 -21.55 -5.32
C ASP A 163 24.16 -20.27 -5.37
#